data_AF-A0A969AM18-F1
#
_entry.id   AF-A0A969AM18-F1
#
_cell.length_a   1.000
_cell.length_b   1.000
_cell.length_c   1.000
_cell.angle_alpha   90.00
_cell.angle_beta   90.00
_cell.angle_gamma   90.00
#
_symmetry.space_group_name_H-M   'P 1'
#
loop_
_entity.id
_entity.type
_entity.pdbx_description
1 polymer ?
#
loop_
_entity_poly.entity_id
_entity_poly.type
_entity_poly.pdbx_seq_one_letter_code
_entity_poly.pdbx_strand_id
1 'polypeptide(L)' 'MNSWYRDPAANAAAGGAPRSFHLQGRAVDFSVAGYSPLAAANALYPSWPGAVIYYSTHLHLDTGSKFFSRG' A
#
# COMPACT_ATOMS: atom_id res chain seq x y z
N MET A 1 8.67 -7.52 -1.21
CA MET A 1 7.64 -6.82 -2.01
C MET A 1 6.56 -7.83 -2.32
N ASN A 2 5.29 -7.49 -2.09
CA ASN A 2 4.17 -8.41 -2.18
C ASN A 2 3.34 -8.14 -3.45
N SER A 3 3.12 -6.88 -3.81
CA SER A 3 2.56 -6.52 -5.12
C SER A 3 2.89 -5.08 -5.53
N TRP A 4 2.86 -4.78 -6.84
CA TRP A 4 3.03 -3.43 -7.41
C TRP A 4 1.85 -3.15 -8.35
N TYR A 5 2.04 -3.33 -9.65
CA TYR A 5 0.98 -3.21 -10.64
C TYR A 5 0.10 -4.44 -10.57
N ARG A 6 -1.22 -4.25 -10.66
CA ARG A 6 -2.19 -5.31 -10.87
C ARG A 6 -2.96 -4.98 -12.13
N ASP A 7 -3.12 -5.96 -13.01
CA ASP A 7 -4.11 -5.83 -14.08
C ASP A 7 -5.55 -5.86 -13.49
N PRO A 8 -6.59 -5.50 -14.27
CA PRO A 8 -7.96 -5.46 -13.77
C PRO A 8 -8.46 -6.77 -13.17
N ALA A 9 -8.10 -7.92 -13.75
CA ALA A 9 -8.54 -9.23 -13.27
C ALA A 9 -7.86 -9.58 -11.95
N ALA A 10 -6.55 -9.37 -11.84
CA ALA A 10 -5.78 -9.58 -10.61
C ALA A 10 -6.23 -8.63 -9.49
N ASN A 11 -6.53 -7.36 -9.81
CA ASN A 11 -7.05 -6.40 -8.83
C ASN A 11 -8.43 -6.83 -8.31
N ALA A 12 -9.33 -7.27 -9.19
CA ALA A 12 -10.65 -7.78 -8.79
C ALA A 12 -10.54 -9.05 -7.93
N ALA A 13 -9.67 -9.99 -8.30
CA ALA A 13 -9.42 -11.22 -7.53
C ALA A 13 -8.88 -10.93 -6.12
N ALA A 14 -8.11 -9.85 -5.96
CA ALA A 14 -7.60 -9.37 -4.68
C ALA A 14 -8.63 -8.52 -3.88
N GLY A 15 -9.86 -8.35 -4.38
CA GLY A 15 -10.87 -7.47 -3.77
C GLY A 15 -10.53 -5.98 -3.85
N GLY A 16 -9.65 -5.59 -4.76
CA GLY A 16 -9.19 -4.22 -4.93
C GLY A 16 -10.26 -3.29 -5.49
N ALA A 17 -10.20 -2.01 -5.11
CA ALA A 17 -11.15 -1.01 -5.57
C ALA A 17 -11.09 -0.82 -7.10
N PRO A 18 -12.21 -0.50 -7.78
CA PRO A 18 -12.24 -0.27 -9.24
C PRO A 18 -11.32 0.87 -9.73
N ARG A 19 -10.97 1.81 -8.85
CA ARG A 19 -10.06 2.93 -9.12
C ARG A 19 -8.75 2.81 -8.33
N SER A 20 -8.36 1.59 -7.96
CA SER A 20 -7.12 1.30 -7.22
C SER A 20 -5.89 1.89 -7.91
N PHE A 21 -4.96 2.44 -7.14
CA PHE A 21 -3.69 2.93 -7.68
C PHE A 21 -2.75 1.80 -8.15
N HIS A 22 -2.99 0.54 -7.75
CA HIS A 22 -2.29 -0.61 -8.32
C HIS A 22 -2.57 -0.78 -9.83
N LEU A 23 -3.77 -0.42 -10.29
CA LEU A 23 -4.15 -0.45 -11.72
C LEU A 23 -3.38 0.58 -12.55
N GLN A 24 -2.76 1.56 -11.90
CA GLN A 24 -2.03 2.66 -12.53
C GLN A 24 -0.51 2.52 -12.33
N GLY A 25 -0.05 1.47 -11.64
CA GLY A 25 1.35 1.33 -11.24
C GLY A 25 1.80 2.43 -10.26
N ARG A 26 0.87 2.93 -9.46
CA ARG A 26 1.06 4.06 -8.54
C ARG A 26 0.99 3.67 -7.06
N ALA A 27 0.89 2.37 -6.79
CA ALA A 27 0.84 1.80 -5.46
C ALA A 27 1.69 0.54 -5.33
N VAL A 28 2.09 0.24 -4.10
CA VAL A 28 2.87 -0.94 -3.73
C VAL A 28 2.41 -1.52 -2.41
N ASP A 29 2.31 -2.84 -2.36
CA ASP A 29 2.13 -3.59 -1.13
C ASP A 29 3.43 -4.32 -0.77
N PHE A 30 3.92 -4.17 0.46
CA PHE A 30 5.15 -4.84 0.91
C PHE A 30 5.22 -5.01 2.43
N SER A 31 6.05 -5.95 2.87
CA SER A 31 6.44 -6.10 4.28
C SER A 31 7.93 -5.81 4.44
N VAL A 32 8.32 -5.31 5.62
CA VAL A 32 9.73 -5.05 5.97
C VAL A 32 10.16 -6.08 7.01
N ALA A 33 11.16 -6.89 6.70
CA ALA A 33 11.64 -7.92 7.62
C ALA A 33 12.13 -7.30 8.94
N GLY A 34 11.72 -7.90 10.07
CA GLY A 34 12.06 -7.39 11.40
C GLY A 34 11.18 -6.25 11.91
N TYR A 35 10.21 -5.76 11.12
CA TYR A 35 9.27 -4.72 11.54
C TYR A 35 7.83 -5.21 11.46
N SER A 36 7.01 -4.79 12.43
CA SER A 36 5.56 -4.88 12.27
C SER A 36 5.10 -3.88 11.20
N PRO A 37 3.97 -4.13 10.50
CA PRO A 37 3.44 -3.19 9.52
C PRO A 37 3.25 -1.77 10.09
N LEU A 38 2.73 -1.65 11.32
CA LEU A 38 2.57 -0.35 11.98
C LEU A 38 3.91 0.35 12.24
N ALA A 39 4.94 -0.39 12.69
CA ALA A 39 6.26 0.19 12.95
C ALA A 39 6.89 0.74 11.66
N ALA A 40 6.81 -0.02 10.56
CA ALA A 40 7.29 0.43 9.27
C ALA A 40 6.44 1.58 8.69
N ALA A 41 5.11 1.60 8.91
CA ALA A 41 4.24 2.70 8.53
C ALA A 41 4.67 4.01 9.19
N ASN A 42 4.89 3.99 10.51
CA ASN A 42 5.29 5.13 11.30
C ASN A 42 6.66 5.68 10.87
N ALA A 43 7.58 4.80 10.45
CA ALA A 43 8.89 5.21 9.96
C ALA A 43 8.82 5.88 8.57
N LEU A 44 7.89 5.47 7.71
CA LEU A 44 7.76 5.96 6.33
C LEU A 44 6.90 7.22 6.21
N TYR A 45 5.84 7.36 7.01
CA TYR A 45 4.88 8.45 6.88
C TYR A 45 5.48 9.88 6.94
N PRO A 46 6.52 10.16 7.76
CA PRO A 46 7.14 11.48 7.77
C PRO A 46 7.72 11.91 6.42
N SER A 47 8.35 10.99 5.68
CA SER A 47 9.05 11.27 4.43
C SER A 47 8.26 10.93 3.17
N TRP A 48 7.24 10.07 3.26
CA TRP A 48 6.40 9.72 2.12
C TRP A 48 5.40 10.85 1.79
N PRO A 49 5.29 11.29 0.52
CA PRO A 49 4.39 12.37 0.14
C PRO A 49 2.94 11.91 -0.13
N GLY A 50 2.68 10.61 -0.26
CA GLY A 50 1.36 10.06 -0.57
C GLY A 50 0.73 9.30 0.60
N ALA A 51 -0.18 8.38 0.30
CA ALA A 51 -0.87 7.60 1.32
C ALA A 51 0.02 6.50 1.90
N VAL A 52 -0.14 6.27 3.21
CA VAL A 52 0.41 5.13 3.93
C VAL A 52 -0.74 4.42 4.63
N ILE A 53 -1.00 3.17 4.25
CA ILE A 53 -2.03 2.33 4.89
C ILE A 53 -1.34 1.08 5.42
N TYR A 54 -1.57 0.74 6.68
CA TYR A 54 -1.04 -0.49 7.26
C TYR A 54 -2.14 -1.52 7.48
N TYR A 55 -1.86 -2.76 7.10
CA TYR A 55 -2.68 -3.94 7.34
C TYR A 55 -2.01 -4.82 8.40
N SER A 56 -2.67 -5.90 8.84
CA SER A 56 -2.06 -6.86 9.75
C SER A 56 -0.86 -7.61 9.15
N THR A 57 -0.76 -7.70 7.82
CA THR A 57 0.23 -8.52 7.10
C THR A 57 1.24 -7.72 6.26
N HIS A 58 0.88 -6.51 5.84
CA HIS A 58 1.68 -5.71 4.91
C HIS A 58 1.39 -4.22 5.05
N LEU A 59 2.19 -3.40 4.39
CA LEU A 59 1.99 -1.99 4.13
C LEU A 59 1.49 -1.78 2.71
N HIS A 60 0.67 -0.77 2.52
CA HIS A 60 0.31 -0.18 1.26
C HIS A 60 0.83 1.27 1.21
N LEU A 61 1.56 1.60 0.15
CA LEU A 61 1.94 2.97 -0.18
C LEU A 61 1.35 3.30 -1.54
N ASP A 62 0.77 4.49 -1.68
CA ASP A 62 0.39 5.04 -2.98
C ASP A 62 0.78 6.51 -3.13
N THR A 63 0.75 7.00 -4.37
CA THR A 63 1.13 8.36 -4.76
C THR A 63 -0.06 9.32 -4.86
N GLY A 64 -1.19 8.99 -4.25
CA GLY A 64 -2.36 9.86 -4.11
C GLY A 64 -2.18 10.92 -3.01
N SER A 65 -3.30 11.41 -2.48
CA SER A 65 -3.29 12.38 -1.38
C SER A 65 -2.58 11.81 -0.15
N LYS A 66 -1.81 12.65 0.56
CA LYS A 66 -1.16 12.24 1.80
C LYS A 66 -2.18 11.97 2.89
N PHE A 67 -2.18 10.74 3.41
CA PHE A 67 -2.89 10.38 4.63
C PHE A 67 -2.26 9.13 5.27
N PHE A 68 -2.61 8.89 6.52
CA PHE A 68 -2.21 7.71 7.28
C PHE A 68 -3.45 6.97 7.75
N SER A 69 -3.56 5.68 7.48
CA SER A 69 -4.73 4.88 7.86
C SER A 69 -4.39 3.44 8.23
N ARG A 70 -5.33 2.78 8.90
CA ARG A 70 -5.38 1.33 9.04
C ARG A 70 -6.36 0.77 8.01
N GLY A 71 -5.94 -0.27 7.29
CA GLY A 71 -6.77 -0.96 6.31
C GLY A 71 -7.42 -2.24 6.83
#